data_AF-A0A6V7L8E4-F1
#
_entry.id   AF-A0A6V7L8E4-F1
#
_cell.length_a   1.000
_cell.length_b   1.000
_cell.length_c   1.000
_cell.angle_alpha   90.00
_cell.angle_beta   90.00
_cell.angle_gamma   90.00
#
_symmetry.space_group_name_H-M   'P 1'
#
loop_
_entity.id
_entity.type
_entity.pdbx_description
1 polymer ?
#
loop_
_entity_poly.entity_id
_entity_poly.type
_entity_poly.pdbx_seq_one_letter_code
_entity_poly.pdbx_strand_id
1 'polypeptide(L)'
;VSPPQEGPTTIKLDQDNINSLTLECKRVASEITDKNALNAFLSTALSTPLMNFYHYEVFLIALDLAPFPNRDTWRWHLCFLQTYTRVAQPTETELDAWLHWSQEQELPLISKWRLPFLLKDDFFKVIKPELNLKTYEKWLGIAPTLKMPIGTICTLAVRNTADVLLKNTKPNPNGWDINSRNPTLLKDIQKCFQCIPGIDKLQYATASLYWLANWRIQPGADLVAVYRECLGYMQEWLRLSPEDADPGNKFGKIKDKYRQSMSKHFLYCYGLGMEKYLALVDHPKKLIIELFNDESIPMRYKSATKITPDINGAVGQLGALLE
;
A
#
# COMPACT_ATOMS: atom_id res chain seq x y z
N VAL A 1 -35.98 -2.86 9.49
CA VAL A 1 -34.82 -3.79 9.48
C VAL A 1 -33.80 -3.21 10.42
N SER A 2 -33.65 -3.80 11.60
CA SER A 2 -32.68 -3.39 12.61
C SER A 2 -31.26 -3.46 12.03
N PRO A 3 -30.35 -2.55 12.39
CA PRO A 3 -28.96 -2.66 11.97
C PRO A 3 -28.36 -3.94 12.56
N PRO A 4 -27.47 -4.64 11.82
CA PRO A 4 -26.80 -5.82 12.35
C PRO A 4 -25.98 -5.40 13.57
N GLN A 5 -26.22 -6.05 14.70
CA GLN A 5 -25.44 -5.88 15.92
C GLN A 5 -23.97 -6.14 15.59
N GLU A 6 -23.13 -5.12 15.73
CA GLU A 6 -21.68 -5.26 15.69
C GLU A 6 -21.26 -6.17 16.85
N GLY A 7 -20.97 -7.43 16.54
CA GLY A 7 -20.37 -8.36 17.50
C GLY A 7 -19.01 -7.86 17.98
N PRO A 8 -18.49 -8.38 19.11
CA PRO A 8 -17.27 -7.89 19.72
C PRO A 8 -16.09 -7.95 18.73
N THR A 9 -15.44 -6.81 18.53
CA THR A 9 -14.35 -6.58 17.56
C THR A 9 -13.04 -7.33 17.89
N THR A 10 -13.00 -8.00 19.05
CA THR A 10 -11.92 -8.87 19.51
C THR A 10 -12.49 -10.02 20.32
N ILE A 11 -12.42 -11.25 19.79
CA ILE A 11 -12.58 -12.46 20.61
C ILE A 11 -11.26 -12.65 21.34
N LYS A 12 -11.12 -12.02 22.51
CA LYS A 12 -10.17 -12.51 23.52
C LYS A 12 -10.80 -13.77 24.10
N LEU A 13 -10.09 -14.89 24.01
CA LEU A 13 -10.48 -16.09 24.74
C LEU A 13 -10.57 -15.72 26.23
N ASP A 14 -11.54 -16.30 26.92
CA ASP A 14 -11.77 -16.04 28.34
C ASP A 14 -10.47 -16.27 29.13
N GLN A 15 -10.01 -15.23 29.82
CA GLN A 15 -8.73 -15.24 30.51
C GLN A 15 -8.70 -16.30 31.61
N ASP A 16 -9.84 -16.58 32.23
CA ASP A 16 -9.96 -17.60 33.27
C ASP A 16 -9.75 -18.99 32.68
N ASN A 17 -10.32 -19.26 31.49
CA ASN A 17 -10.09 -20.50 30.75
C ASN A 17 -8.63 -20.65 30.31
N ILE A 18 -7.97 -19.58 29.84
CA ILE A 18 -6.54 -19.62 29.48
C ILE A 18 -5.68 -19.93 30.70
N ASN A 19 -5.98 -19.30 31.83
CA ASN A 19 -5.23 -19.50 33.08
C ASN A 19 -5.40 -20.93 33.60
N SER A 20 -6.63 -21.45 33.58
CA SER A 20 -6.92 -22.84 33.93
C SER A 20 -6.19 -23.82 33.02
N LEU A 21 -6.23 -23.61 31.71
CA LEU A 21 -5.52 -24.45 30.74
C LEU A 21 -4.00 -24.41 30.98
N THR A 22 -3.45 -23.22 31.24
CA THR A 22 -2.03 -23.04 31.54
C THR A 22 -1.62 -23.81 32.80
N LEU A 23 -2.46 -23.79 33.84
CA LEU A 23 -2.20 -24.51 35.09
C LEU A 23 -2.20 -26.03 34.88
N GLU A 24 -3.21 -26.54 34.17
CA GLU A 24 -3.32 -27.97 33.84
C GLU A 24 -2.15 -28.44 32.98
N CYS A 25 -1.79 -27.69 31.93
CA CYS A 25 -0.65 -28.03 31.09
C CYS A 25 0.67 -28.05 31.88
N LYS A 26 0.88 -27.10 32.80
CA LYS A 26 2.06 -27.09 33.69
C LYS A 26 2.06 -28.27 34.65
N ARG A 27 0.89 -28.64 35.20
CA ARG A 27 0.74 -29.81 36.08
C ARG A 27 1.11 -31.10 35.34
N VAL A 28 0.50 -31.35 34.18
CA VAL A 28 0.80 -32.54 33.35
C VAL A 28 2.27 -32.55 32.93
N ALA A 29 2.83 -31.42 32.50
CA ALA A 29 4.24 -31.32 32.14
C ALA A 29 5.17 -31.63 33.32
N SER A 30 4.76 -31.35 34.56
CA SER A 30 5.54 -31.68 35.76
C SER A 30 5.55 -33.19 36.06
N GLU A 31 4.46 -33.90 35.76
CA GLU A 31 4.30 -35.35 35.95
C GLU A 31 5.11 -36.18 34.94
N ILE A 32 5.43 -35.62 33.77
CA ILE A 32 6.25 -36.28 32.75
C ILE A 32 7.72 -36.33 33.20
N THR A 33 8.22 -37.54 33.44
CA THR A 33 9.61 -37.81 33.88
C THR A 33 10.64 -37.55 32.79
N ASP A 34 10.35 -37.92 31.55
CA ASP A 34 11.26 -37.68 30.42
C ASP A 34 11.05 -36.29 29.80
N LYS A 35 11.82 -35.31 30.29
CA LYS A 35 11.79 -33.93 29.77
C LYS A 35 12.33 -33.83 28.34
N ASN A 36 13.20 -34.73 27.91
CA ASN A 36 13.75 -34.71 26.55
C ASN A 36 12.71 -35.15 25.54
N ALA A 37 11.96 -36.21 25.85
CA ALA A 37 10.84 -36.66 25.03
C ALA A 37 9.74 -35.58 24.94
N LEU A 38 9.41 -34.92 26.06
CA LEU A 38 8.47 -33.80 26.07
C LEU A 38 8.92 -32.64 25.18
N ASN A 39 10.18 -32.23 25.28
CA ASN A 39 10.74 -31.15 24.46
C ASN A 39 10.75 -31.51 22.97
N ALA A 40 11.09 -32.76 22.64
CA ALA A 40 11.06 -33.26 21.27
C ALA A 40 9.63 -33.25 20.71
N PHE A 41 8.67 -33.77 21.48
CA PHE A 41 7.26 -33.77 21.09
C PHE A 41 6.72 -32.36 20.87
N LEU A 42 6.94 -31.43 21.80
CA LEU A 42 6.49 -30.05 21.67
C LEU A 42 7.15 -29.34 20.48
N SER A 43 8.44 -29.60 20.23
CA SER A 43 9.13 -29.06 19.07
C SER A 43 8.53 -29.56 17.75
N THR A 44 8.21 -30.85 17.67
CA THR A 44 7.49 -31.44 16.54
C THR A 44 6.10 -30.84 16.40
N ALA A 45 5.33 -30.77 17.49
CA ALA A 45 3.96 -30.25 17.47
C ALA A 45 3.87 -28.77 17.06
N LEU A 46 4.86 -27.96 17.45
CA LEU A 46 4.96 -26.56 17.03
C LEU A 46 5.33 -26.39 15.55
N SER A 47 6.05 -27.35 14.99
CA SER A 47 6.58 -27.31 13.62
C SER A 47 5.75 -28.12 12.62
N THR A 48 4.72 -28.83 13.08
CA THR A 48 3.81 -29.66 12.27
C THR A 48 2.37 -29.16 12.43
N PRO A 49 1.46 -29.50 11.51
CA PRO A 49 0.05 -29.13 11.58
C PRO A 49 -0.71 -29.96 12.64
N LEU A 50 -0.19 -30.03 13.88
CA LEU A 50 -0.87 -30.66 15.01
C LEU A 50 -1.73 -29.66 15.81
N MET A 51 -1.42 -28.35 15.69
CA MET A 51 -2.11 -27.29 16.42
C MET A 51 -2.95 -26.42 15.49
N ASN A 52 -4.12 -26.00 15.97
CA ASN A 52 -4.94 -25.02 15.27
C ASN A 52 -4.24 -23.66 15.28
N PHE A 53 -3.89 -23.17 14.09
CA PHE A 53 -3.12 -21.94 13.89
C PHE A 53 -3.83 -20.62 14.28
N TYR A 54 -5.10 -20.65 14.69
CA TYR A 54 -5.81 -19.49 15.27
C TYR A 54 -5.74 -19.42 16.80
N HIS A 55 -5.36 -20.51 17.47
CA HIS A 55 -5.31 -20.62 18.93
C HIS A 55 -3.91 -20.27 19.47
N TYR A 56 -3.52 -19.01 19.32
CA TYR A 56 -2.20 -18.49 19.72
C TYR A 56 -1.84 -18.79 21.18
N GLU A 57 -2.86 -18.83 22.05
CA GLU A 57 -2.75 -19.12 23.47
C GLU A 57 -2.13 -20.50 23.73
N VAL A 58 -2.47 -21.49 22.90
CA VAL A 58 -1.89 -22.85 22.97
C VAL A 58 -0.41 -22.83 22.58
N PHE A 59 -0.05 -22.07 21.54
CA PHE A 59 1.35 -21.89 21.15
C PHE A 59 2.16 -21.20 22.25
N LEU A 60 1.60 -20.17 22.89
CA LEU A 60 2.28 -19.47 24.00
C LEU A 60 2.52 -20.39 25.19
N ILE A 61 1.53 -21.22 25.56
CA ILE A 61 1.69 -22.23 26.61
C ILE A 61 2.78 -23.22 26.22
N ALA A 62 2.76 -23.75 25.00
CA ALA A 62 3.78 -24.69 24.52
C ALA A 62 5.20 -24.09 24.55
N LEU A 63 5.35 -22.81 24.18
CA LEU A 63 6.62 -22.07 24.24
C LEU A 63 7.09 -21.79 25.68
N ASP A 64 6.20 -21.84 26.67
CA ASP A 64 6.55 -21.68 28.09
C ASP A 64 6.91 -23.01 28.76
N LEU A 65 6.49 -24.15 28.20
CA LEU A 65 6.76 -25.48 28.73
C LEU A 65 8.09 -26.08 28.27
N ALA A 66 8.56 -25.73 27.07
CA ALA A 66 9.79 -26.27 26.50
C ALA A 66 10.70 -25.18 25.91
N PRO A 67 12.03 -25.35 25.99
CA PRO A 67 12.95 -24.49 25.27
C PRO A 67 12.81 -24.73 23.76
N PHE A 68 12.65 -23.65 22.99
CA PHE A 68 12.49 -23.71 21.54
C PHE A 68 13.44 -22.71 20.84
N PRO A 69 14.09 -23.10 19.73
CA PRO A 69 14.89 -22.15 18.94
C PRO A 69 13.99 -21.06 18.36
N ASN A 70 14.38 -19.78 18.51
CA ASN A 70 13.57 -18.62 18.13
C ASN A 70 12.30 -18.39 18.98
N ARG A 71 12.26 -18.89 20.23
CA ARG A 71 11.16 -18.67 21.18
C ARG A 71 10.71 -17.22 21.24
N ASP A 72 11.65 -16.28 21.37
CA ASP A 72 11.31 -14.85 21.48
C ASP A 72 10.66 -14.33 20.20
N THR A 73 11.21 -14.66 19.03
CA THR A 73 10.65 -14.29 17.72
C THR A 73 9.22 -14.79 17.57
N TRP A 74 8.94 -16.04 17.94
CA TRP A 74 7.60 -16.62 17.87
C TRP A 74 6.66 -15.94 18.88
N ARG A 75 7.13 -15.70 20.10
CA ARG A 75 6.36 -14.99 21.13
C ARG A 75 5.97 -13.59 20.67
N TRP A 76 6.92 -12.81 20.14
CA TRP A 76 6.66 -11.49 19.57
C TRP A 76 5.63 -11.53 18.44
N HIS A 77 5.74 -12.52 17.54
CA HIS A 77 4.77 -12.70 16.45
C HIS A 77 3.37 -13.03 16.98
N LEU A 78 3.24 -14.00 17.90
CA LEU A 78 1.96 -14.40 18.50
C LEU A 78 1.32 -13.24 19.28
N CYS A 79 2.09 -12.50 20.07
CA CYS A 79 1.58 -11.33 20.79
C CYS A 79 1.11 -10.21 19.85
N PHE A 80 1.83 -10.01 18.73
CA PHE A 80 1.36 -9.11 17.69
C PHE A 80 0.03 -9.58 17.09
N LEU A 81 -0.09 -10.87 16.75
CA LEU A 81 -1.32 -11.45 16.19
C LEU A 81 -2.51 -11.42 17.17
N GLN A 82 -2.27 -11.48 18.48
CA GLN A 82 -3.30 -11.29 19.51
C GLN A 82 -3.85 -9.86 19.55
N THR A 83 -3.01 -8.87 19.19
CA THR A 83 -3.36 -7.44 19.24
C THR A 83 -3.88 -6.93 17.90
N TYR A 84 -3.48 -7.56 16.80
CA TYR A 84 -3.85 -7.16 15.46
C TYR A 84 -5.24 -7.69 15.09
N THR A 85 -6.16 -6.76 14.80
CA THR A 85 -7.46 -7.09 14.21
C THR A 85 -7.37 -7.09 12.70
N ARG A 86 -7.84 -8.18 12.09
CA ARG A 86 -7.91 -8.37 10.64
C ARG A 86 -8.67 -7.24 9.93
N VAL A 87 -8.19 -6.83 8.75
CA VAL A 87 -8.89 -5.87 7.88
C VAL A 87 -9.29 -6.44 6.51
N ALA A 88 -8.61 -7.47 6.01
CA ALA A 88 -8.95 -8.12 4.76
C ALA A 88 -9.73 -9.42 4.98
N GLN A 89 -10.30 -9.97 3.90
CA GLN A 89 -10.96 -11.27 3.97
C GLN A 89 -9.93 -12.41 4.04
N PRO A 90 -10.32 -13.59 4.56
CA PRO A 90 -9.55 -14.82 4.44
C PRO A 90 -9.05 -15.09 3.03
N THR A 91 -7.78 -15.51 2.91
CA THR A 91 -7.17 -15.78 1.60
C THR A 91 -7.32 -17.25 1.24
N GLU A 92 -7.18 -17.58 -0.05
CA GLU A 92 -7.17 -18.98 -0.51
C GLU A 92 -6.04 -19.79 0.14
N THR A 93 -4.86 -19.19 0.35
CA THR A 93 -3.74 -19.83 1.06
C THR A 93 -4.11 -20.25 2.48
N GLU A 94 -4.89 -19.43 3.18
CA GLU A 94 -5.38 -19.74 4.52
C GLU A 94 -6.45 -20.84 4.51
N LEU A 95 -7.32 -20.84 3.49
CA LEU A 95 -8.28 -21.91 3.27
C LEU A 95 -7.59 -23.24 2.96
N ASP A 96 -6.58 -23.24 2.09
CA ASP A 96 -5.81 -24.44 1.74
C ASP A 96 -5.08 -25.01 2.97
N ALA A 97 -4.47 -24.14 3.77
CA ALA A 97 -3.83 -24.53 5.03
C ALA A 97 -4.85 -25.10 6.02
N TRP A 98 -6.06 -24.55 6.06
CA TRP A 98 -7.15 -25.07 6.88
C TRP A 98 -7.62 -26.44 6.41
N LEU A 99 -7.88 -26.62 5.11
CA LEU A 99 -8.31 -27.89 4.52
C LEU A 99 -7.27 -29.01 4.70
N HIS A 100 -5.99 -28.65 4.78
CA HIS A 100 -4.93 -29.61 5.07
C HIS A 100 -4.92 -30.05 6.54
N TRP A 101 -5.25 -29.12 7.46
CA TRP A 101 -5.25 -29.35 8.90
C TRP A 101 -6.57 -29.97 9.41
N SER A 102 -7.70 -29.46 8.93
CA SER A 102 -9.07 -29.84 9.25
C SER A 102 -9.73 -30.42 8.01
N GLN A 103 -10.55 -31.46 8.19
CA GLN A 103 -11.38 -32.01 7.11
C GLN A 103 -12.62 -31.13 6.82
N GLU A 104 -12.79 -30.01 7.53
CA GLU A 104 -13.90 -29.08 7.35
C GLU A 104 -13.69 -28.16 6.13
N GLN A 105 -14.73 -27.99 5.33
CA GLN A 105 -14.67 -27.18 4.11
C GLN A 105 -14.67 -25.67 4.37
N GLU A 106 -15.18 -25.24 5.52
CA GLU A 106 -15.30 -23.82 5.86
C GLU A 106 -14.28 -23.42 6.93
N LEU A 107 -13.77 -22.19 6.80
CA LEU A 107 -12.90 -21.60 7.80
C LEU A 107 -13.67 -21.35 9.10
N PRO A 108 -13.01 -21.49 10.26
CA PRO A 108 -13.65 -21.24 11.54
C PRO A 108 -14.04 -19.77 11.64
N LEU A 109 -15.12 -19.48 12.37
CA LEU A 109 -15.66 -18.11 12.48
C LEU A 109 -14.59 -17.10 12.96
N ILE A 110 -13.64 -17.55 13.79
CA ILE A 110 -12.54 -16.75 14.33
C ILE A 110 -11.63 -16.14 13.24
N SER A 111 -11.55 -16.78 12.06
CA SER A 111 -10.77 -16.30 10.90
C SER A 111 -11.21 -14.93 10.38
N LYS A 112 -12.43 -14.49 10.69
CA LYS A 112 -12.93 -13.16 10.31
C LYS A 112 -12.19 -12.03 11.03
N TRP A 113 -11.61 -12.31 12.21
CA TRP A 113 -11.01 -11.28 13.07
C TRP A 113 -9.54 -11.56 13.39
N ARG A 114 -9.11 -12.82 13.35
CA ARG A 114 -7.75 -13.26 13.62
C ARG A 114 -7.06 -13.73 12.34
N LEU A 115 -5.76 -13.51 12.28
CA LEU A 115 -4.90 -14.03 11.23
C LEU A 115 -4.35 -15.41 11.63
N PRO A 116 -4.09 -16.32 10.70
CA PRO A 116 -3.51 -17.60 11.01
C PRO A 116 -2.02 -17.44 11.37
N PHE A 117 -1.55 -18.12 12.42
CA PHE A 117 -0.12 -18.25 12.70
C PHE A 117 0.48 -19.32 11.78
N LEU A 118 0.95 -18.90 10.60
CA LEU A 118 1.59 -19.76 9.61
C LEU A 118 3.11 -19.54 9.56
N LEU A 119 3.83 -20.55 9.06
CA LEU A 119 5.25 -20.43 8.75
C LEU A 119 5.47 -19.46 7.58
N LYS A 120 6.67 -18.87 7.52
CA LYS A 120 6.96 -17.62 6.78
C LYS A 120 6.52 -17.57 5.32
N ASP A 121 6.73 -18.65 4.57
CA ASP A 121 6.54 -18.63 3.12
C ASP A 121 5.05 -18.50 2.74
N ASP A 122 4.16 -19.08 3.54
CA ASP A 122 2.72 -18.95 3.35
C ASP A 122 2.15 -17.74 4.08
N PHE A 123 2.76 -17.35 5.20
CA PHE A 123 2.31 -16.18 5.95
C PHE A 123 2.32 -14.91 5.09
N PHE A 124 3.37 -14.69 4.28
CA PHE A 124 3.46 -13.49 3.41
C PHE A 124 2.26 -13.31 2.48
N LYS A 125 1.70 -14.40 1.97
CA LYS A 125 0.52 -14.38 1.08
C LYS A 125 -0.73 -13.92 1.83
N VAL A 126 -0.85 -14.28 3.11
CA VAL A 126 -1.95 -13.89 3.98
C VAL A 126 -1.85 -12.42 4.41
N ILE A 127 -0.65 -11.93 4.70
CA ILE A 127 -0.43 -10.52 5.11
C ILE A 127 -0.55 -9.53 3.97
N LYS A 128 -0.24 -9.95 2.72
CA LYS A 128 -0.24 -9.04 1.58
C LYS A 128 -1.51 -8.17 1.49
N PRO A 129 -2.75 -8.69 1.56
CA PRO A 129 -3.96 -7.88 1.54
C PRO A 129 -4.21 -7.04 2.81
N GLU A 130 -3.54 -7.36 3.93
CA GLU A 130 -3.65 -6.64 5.20
C GLU A 130 -2.87 -5.31 5.21
N LEU A 131 -1.87 -5.18 4.34
CA LEU A 131 -1.01 -4.00 4.25
C LEU A 131 -1.71 -2.85 3.50
N ASN A 132 -2.01 -1.76 4.18
CA ASN A 132 -2.57 -0.53 3.58
C ASN A 132 -2.10 0.72 4.35
N LEU A 133 -2.44 1.92 3.87
CA LEU A 133 -2.00 3.19 4.48
C LEU A 133 -2.57 3.42 5.90
N LYS A 134 -3.58 2.64 6.34
CA LYS A 134 -4.10 2.69 7.71
C LYS A 134 -3.43 1.68 8.65
N THR A 135 -2.87 0.59 8.11
CA THR A 135 -2.34 -0.53 8.92
C THR A 135 -0.82 -0.62 8.91
N TYR A 136 -0.14 -0.01 7.93
CA TYR A 136 1.30 -0.19 7.73
C TYR A 136 2.13 0.13 8.98
N GLU A 137 1.79 1.18 9.75
CA GLU A 137 2.52 1.56 10.97
C GLU A 137 2.56 0.42 11.99
N LYS A 138 1.46 -0.34 12.14
CA LYS A 138 1.43 -1.52 13.02
C LYS A 138 2.36 -2.61 12.50
N TRP A 139 2.36 -2.84 11.19
CA TRP A 139 3.18 -3.86 10.53
C TRP A 139 4.68 -3.53 10.55
N LEU A 140 5.05 -2.25 10.56
CA LEU A 140 6.44 -1.83 10.72
C LEU A 140 7.02 -2.27 12.07
N GLY A 141 6.21 -2.29 13.13
CA GLY A 141 6.64 -2.73 14.46
C GLY A 141 7.08 -4.19 14.53
N ILE A 142 6.48 -5.06 13.71
CA ILE A 142 6.79 -6.51 13.66
C ILE A 142 7.68 -6.89 12.46
N ALA A 143 8.02 -5.94 11.60
CA ALA A 143 8.80 -6.18 10.38
C ALA A 143 10.16 -6.89 10.63
N PRO A 144 10.95 -6.53 11.66
CA PRO A 144 12.21 -7.23 11.95
C PRO A 144 12.00 -8.71 12.29
N THR A 145 10.97 -9.02 13.09
CA THR A 145 10.59 -10.39 13.48
C THR A 145 10.21 -11.23 12.28
N LEU A 146 9.42 -10.65 11.36
CA LEU A 146 9.02 -11.30 10.12
C LEU A 146 10.13 -11.31 9.05
N LYS A 147 11.27 -10.64 9.29
CA LYS A 147 12.32 -10.39 8.29
C LYS A 147 11.76 -9.78 7.00
N MET A 148 10.78 -8.89 7.14
CA MET A 148 10.16 -8.19 6.00
C MET A 148 10.87 -6.86 5.76
N PRO A 149 11.32 -6.57 4.53
CA PRO A 149 11.88 -5.26 4.22
C PRO A 149 10.83 -4.15 4.38
N ILE A 150 11.21 -3.07 5.07
CA ILE A 150 10.35 -1.89 5.30
C ILE A 150 9.85 -1.31 3.97
N GLY A 151 10.73 -1.24 2.95
CA GLY A 151 10.37 -0.77 1.61
C GLY A 151 9.26 -1.60 0.95
N THR A 152 9.27 -2.93 1.15
CA THR A 152 8.22 -3.84 0.66
C THR A 152 6.88 -3.57 1.35
N ILE A 153 6.89 -3.38 2.68
CA ILE A 153 5.69 -3.03 3.45
C ILE A 153 5.07 -1.73 2.94
N CYS A 154 5.88 -0.68 2.80
CA CYS A 154 5.42 0.62 2.33
C CYS A 154 4.88 0.55 0.89
N THR A 155 5.58 -0.14 0.00
CA THR A 155 5.18 -0.32 -1.41
C THR A 155 3.84 -1.05 -1.51
N LEU A 156 3.66 -2.13 -0.76
CA LEU A 156 2.39 -2.87 -0.72
C LEU A 156 1.26 -2.05 -0.11
N ALA A 157 1.53 -1.30 0.96
CA ALA A 157 0.56 -0.44 1.60
C ALA A 157 0.01 0.62 0.62
N VAL A 158 0.89 1.27 -0.15
CA VAL A 158 0.51 2.23 -1.19
C VAL A 158 -0.29 1.54 -2.30
N ARG A 159 0.19 0.39 -2.81
CA ARG A 159 -0.46 -0.36 -3.90
C ARG A 159 -1.87 -0.77 -3.54
N ASN A 160 -2.05 -1.45 -2.40
CA ASN A 160 -3.35 -1.96 -1.98
C ASN A 160 -4.34 -0.82 -1.67
N THR A 161 -3.86 0.27 -1.07
CA THR A 161 -4.72 1.44 -0.82
C THR A 161 -5.18 2.07 -2.13
N ALA A 162 -4.28 2.22 -3.10
CA ALA A 162 -4.61 2.72 -4.43
C ALA A 162 -5.60 1.79 -5.15
N ASP A 163 -5.40 0.47 -5.08
CA ASP A 163 -6.31 -0.53 -5.66
C ASP A 163 -7.73 -0.43 -5.09
N VAL A 164 -7.88 -0.19 -3.79
CA VAL A 164 -9.21 -0.07 -3.16
C VAL A 164 -9.86 1.29 -3.45
N LEU A 165 -9.12 2.38 -3.27
CA LEU A 165 -9.69 3.73 -3.42
C LEU A 165 -9.99 4.09 -4.87
N LEU A 166 -9.11 3.72 -5.81
CA LEU A 166 -9.16 4.25 -7.17
C LEU A 166 -9.90 3.33 -8.15
N LYS A 167 -10.07 2.04 -7.84
CA LYS A 167 -10.79 1.08 -8.71
C LYS A 167 -12.27 1.41 -8.89
N ASN A 168 -12.91 2.04 -7.89
CA ASN A 168 -14.33 2.38 -7.93
C ASN A 168 -14.61 3.83 -8.35
N THR A 169 -13.57 4.58 -8.72
CA THR A 169 -13.70 6.00 -9.04
C THR A 169 -14.20 6.17 -10.48
N LYS A 170 -15.38 6.80 -10.67
CA LYS A 170 -15.93 7.06 -12.01
C LYS A 170 -15.05 8.05 -12.78
N PRO A 171 -14.69 7.78 -14.05
CA PRO A 171 -13.91 8.72 -14.86
C PRO A 171 -14.69 10.01 -15.12
N ASN A 172 -13.96 11.12 -15.28
CA ASN A 172 -14.57 12.41 -15.66
C ASN A 172 -15.10 12.31 -17.11
N PRO A 173 -16.32 12.79 -17.41
CA PRO A 173 -16.84 12.86 -18.78
C PRO A 173 -15.94 13.63 -19.75
N ASN A 174 -15.27 14.68 -19.25
CA ASN A 174 -14.37 15.53 -20.04
C ASN A 174 -12.93 14.98 -20.08
N GLY A 175 -12.68 13.80 -19.50
CA GLY A 175 -11.38 13.12 -19.54
C GLY A 175 -10.26 13.74 -18.70
N TRP A 176 -10.48 14.90 -18.04
CA TRP A 176 -9.48 15.54 -17.19
C TRP A 176 -10.07 16.22 -15.96
N ASP A 177 -9.52 15.91 -14.79
CA ASP A 177 -9.91 16.54 -13.52
C ASP A 177 -9.02 17.74 -13.16
N ILE A 178 -9.59 18.94 -13.18
CA ILE A 178 -8.88 20.17 -12.79
C ILE A 178 -8.61 20.21 -11.28
N ASN A 179 -9.52 19.67 -10.48
CA ASN A 179 -9.39 19.66 -9.02
C ASN A 179 -8.92 18.29 -8.52
N SER A 180 -8.18 18.29 -7.42
CA SER A 180 -7.78 17.06 -6.71
C SER A 180 -9.01 16.30 -6.23
N ARG A 181 -9.06 14.99 -6.48
CA ARG A 181 -10.12 14.10 -5.97
C ARG A 181 -9.76 13.55 -4.60
N ASN A 182 -8.48 13.31 -4.35
CA ASN A 182 -7.97 12.74 -3.10
C ASN A 182 -6.84 13.60 -2.53
N PRO A 183 -7.16 14.76 -1.92
CA PRO A 183 -6.15 15.74 -1.51
C PRO A 183 -5.21 15.24 -0.39
N THR A 184 -5.61 14.22 0.36
CA THR A 184 -4.80 13.64 1.45
C THR A 184 -3.94 12.46 0.99
N LEU A 185 -4.33 11.75 -0.07
CA LEU A 185 -3.70 10.48 -0.48
C LEU A 185 -2.19 10.64 -0.71
N LEU A 186 -1.78 11.68 -1.44
CA LEU A 186 -0.37 11.92 -1.71
C LEU A 186 0.42 12.19 -0.43
N LYS A 187 -0.17 12.95 0.52
CA LYS A 187 0.45 13.23 1.82
C LYS A 187 0.60 11.95 2.66
N ASP A 188 -0.42 11.10 2.66
CA ASP A 188 -0.40 9.82 3.37
C ASP A 188 0.65 8.87 2.78
N ILE A 189 0.80 8.85 1.45
CA ILE A 189 1.84 8.10 0.75
C ILE A 189 3.24 8.64 1.10
N GLN A 190 3.42 9.96 1.09
CA GLN A 190 4.69 10.58 1.49
C GLN A 190 5.04 10.21 2.93
N LYS A 191 4.08 10.27 3.86
CA LYS A 191 4.26 9.86 5.26
C LYS A 191 4.71 8.41 5.37
N CYS A 192 4.09 7.51 4.60
CA CYS A 192 4.46 6.11 4.55
C CYS A 192 5.94 5.92 4.12
N PHE A 193 6.40 6.63 3.08
CA PHE A 193 7.80 6.54 2.65
C PHE A 193 8.80 7.19 3.60
N GLN A 194 8.39 8.12 4.48
CA GLN A 194 9.29 8.64 5.52
C GLN A 194 9.75 7.56 6.50
N CYS A 195 9.05 6.42 6.58
CA CYS A 195 9.46 5.30 7.40
C CYS A 195 10.62 4.49 6.82
N ILE A 196 10.96 4.68 5.53
CA ILE A 196 12.10 4.03 4.89
C ILE A 196 13.36 4.86 5.17
N PRO A 197 14.42 4.28 5.75
CA PRO A 197 15.66 5.00 6.01
C PRO A 197 16.52 5.15 4.75
N GLY A 198 17.32 6.22 4.72
CA GLY A 198 18.42 6.37 3.77
C GLY A 198 17.98 6.46 2.30
N ILE A 199 18.85 5.97 1.42
CA ILE A 199 18.70 6.08 -0.04
C ILE A 199 17.58 5.17 -0.59
N ASP A 200 17.32 4.06 0.07
CA ASP A 200 16.26 3.11 -0.28
C ASP A 200 14.90 3.81 -0.39
N LYS A 201 14.65 4.80 0.47
CA LYS A 201 13.45 5.64 0.41
C LYS A 201 13.22 6.20 -0.99
N LEU A 202 14.26 6.73 -1.61
CA LEU A 202 14.17 7.39 -2.91
C LEU A 202 13.86 6.37 -4.01
N GLN A 203 14.48 5.19 -3.95
CA GLN A 203 14.23 4.10 -4.88
C GLN A 203 12.78 3.59 -4.79
N TYR A 204 12.33 3.23 -3.58
CA TYR A 204 10.98 2.69 -3.35
C TYR A 204 9.90 3.74 -3.63
N ALA A 205 10.09 4.99 -3.22
CA ALA A 205 9.15 6.07 -3.48
C ALA A 205 9.03 6.35 -4.98
N THR A 206 10.15 6.46 -5.69
CA THR A 206 10.15 6.70 -7.14
C THR A 206 9.44 5.58 -7.88
N ALA A 207 9.78 4.31 -7.61
CA ALA A 207 9.17 3.16 -8.26
C ALA A 207 7.66 3.08 -8.00
N SER A 208 7.24 3.33 -6.76
CA SER A 208 5.83 3.26 -6.35
C SER A 208 5.00 4.40 -6.94
N LEU A 209 5.49 5.64 -6.89
CA LEU A 209 4.80 6.79 -7.47
C LEU A 209 4.74 6.70 -9.00
N TYR A 210 5.79 6.20 -9.65
CA TYR A 210 5.77 5.96 -11.09
C TYR A 210 4.74 4.89 -11.48
N TRP A 211 4.64 3.81 -10.72
CA TRP A 211 3.58 2.81 -10.92
C TRP A 211 2.19 3.42 -10.71
N LEU A 212 2.02 4.19 -9.64
CA LEU A 212 0.76 4.83 -9.27
C LEU A 212 0.26 5.79 -10.37
N ALA A 213 1.16 6.63 -10.88
CA ALA A 213 0.87 7.57 -11.95
C ALA A 213 0.48 6.89 -13.26
N ASN A 214 1.14 5.79 -13.63
CA ASN A 214 0.89 5.11 -14.91
C ASN A 214 -0.36 4.22 -14.90
N TRP A 215 -0.71 3.63 -13.75
CA TRP A 215 -1.67 2.51 -13.72
C TRP A 215 -2.90 2.73 -12.87
N ARG A 216 -2.96 3.78 -12.05
CA ARG A 216 -4.05 3.95 -11.06
C ARG A 216 -4.65 5.34 -11.03
N ILE A 217 -3.82 6.38 -11.10
CA ILE A 217 -4.30 7.76 -11.00
C ILE A 217 -4.95 8.16 -12.32
N GLN A 218 -6.16 8.71 -12.23
CA GLN A 218 -6.89 9.23 -13.39
C GLN A 218 -6.25 10.54 -13.89
N PRO A 219 -6.39 10.88 -15.19
CA PRO A 219 -5.86 12.12 -15.73
C PRO A 219 -6.43 13.36 -15.02
N GLY A 220 -5.56 14.22 -14.50
CA GLY A 220 -5.97 15.40 -13.74
C GLY A 220 -4.90 15.97 -12.82
N ALA A 221 -5.33 16.80 -11.87
CA ALA A 221 -4.47 17.45 -10.87
C ALA A 221 -3.69 16.45 -10.02
N ASP A 222 -4.32 15.35 -9.60
CA ASP A 222 -3.68 14.32 -8.78
C ASP A 222 -2.53 13.63 -9.55
N LEU A 223 -2.70 13.40 -10.85
CA LEU A 223 -1.66 12.83 -11.71
C LEU A 223 -0.43 13.73 -11.78
N VAL A 224 -0.65 15.03 -11.96
CA VAL A 224 0.40 16.04 -11.99
C VAL A 224 1.14 16.10 -10.66
N ALA A 225 0.42 16.09 -9.54
CA ALA A 225 1.01 16.11 -8.22
C ALA A 225 1.87 14.85 -7.96
N VAL A 226 1.39 13.67 -8.33
CA VAL A 226 2.15 12.41 -8.20
C VAL A 226 3.41 12.43 -9.07
N TYR A 227 3.33 12.89 -10.33
CA TYR A 227 4.51 12.99 -11.19
C TYR A 227 5.52 14.02 -10.68
N ARG A 228 5.06 15.14 -10.11
CA ARG A 228 5.94 16.14 -9.49
C ARG A 228 6.75 15.54 -8.35
N GLU A 229 6.09 14.85 -7.43
CA GLU A 229 6.75 14.19 -6.30
C GLU A 229 7.69 13.08 -6.77
N CYS A 230 7.26 12.29 -7.76
CA CYS A 230 8.09 11.24 -8.36
C CYS A 230 9.37 11.83 -8.98
N LEU A 231 9.27 12.95 -9.70
CA LEU A 231 10.41 13.66 -10.25
C LEU A 231 11.34 14.18 -9.15
N GLY A 232 10.78 14.76 -8.08
CA GLY A 232 11.56 15.25 -6.94
C GLY A 232 12.39 14.16 -6.25
N TYR A 233 11.78 13.00 -5.96
CA TYR A 233 12.53 11.85 -5.40
C TYR A 233 13.61 11.34 -6.35
N MET A 234 13.34 11.31 -7.65
CA MET A 234 14.30 10.85 -8.66
C MET A 234 15.49 11.83 -8.78
N GLN A 235 15.23 13.14 -8.76
CA GLN A 235 16.28 14.16 -8.78
C GLN A 235 17.18 14.07 -7.56
N GLU A 236 16.58 13.89 -6.37
CA GLU A 236 17.35 13.70 -5.14
C GLU A 236 18.15 12.40 -5.15
N TRP A 237 17.61 11.32 -5.74
CA TRP A 237 18.32 10.06 -5.90
C TRP A 237 19.55 10.23 -6.79
N LEU A 238 19.39 10.87 -7.95
CA LEU A 238 20.48 11.19 -8.88
C LEU A 238 21.56 12.05 -8.21
N ARG A 239 21.18 12.96 -7.32
CA ARG A 239 22.11 13.82 -6.58
C ARG A 239 22.93 13.03 -5.55
N LEU A 240 22.32 12.06 -4.88
CA LEU A 240 22.95 11.32 -3.77
C LEU A 240 23.70 10.05 -4.21
N SER A 241 23.24 9.35 -5.24
CA SER A 241 23.97 8.22 -5.85
C SER A 241 23.83 8.25 -7.38
N PRO A 242 24.67 9.03 -8.08
CA PRO A 242 24.61 9.14 -9.53
C PRO A 242 24.98 7.85 -10.27
N GLU A 243 25.73 6.95 -9.63
CA GLU A 243 26.19 5.68 -10.23
C GLU A 243 25.09 4.60 -10.22
N ASP A 244 24.25 4.58 -9.16
CA ASP A 244 23.15 3.62 -9.02
C ASP A 244 21.79 4.18 -9.45
N ALA A 245 21.66 5.51 -9.51
CA ALA A 245 20.43 6.17 -9.90
C ALA A 245 20.20 6.04 -11.40
N ASP A 246 18.99 5.61 -11.74
CA ASP A 246 18.51 5.47 -13.11
C ASP A 246 19.12 4.38 -14.00
N PRO A 247 19.11 3.09 -13.59
CA PRO A 247 19.69 2.00 -14.37
C PRO A 247 19.00 1.73 -15.74
N GLY A 248 18.04 2.55 -16.17
CA GLY A 248 17.31 2.37 -17.42
C GLY A 248 16.84 3.66 -18.10
N ASN A 249 17.48 4.80 -17.83
CA ASN A 249 17.12 6.12 -18.40
C ASN A 249 15.62 6.46 -18.23
N LYS A 250 15.07 6.11 -17.07
CA LYS A 250 13.71 6.40 -16.62
C LYS A 250 13.56 7.86 -16.21
N PHE A 251 14.64 8.56 -15.85
CA PHE A 251 14.58 9.98 -15.50
C PHE A 251 14.01 10.83 -16.63
N GLY A 252 14.54 10.68 -17.85
CA GLY A 252 14.03 11.37 -19.03
C GLY A 252 12.54 11.09 -19.25
N LYS A 253 12.14 9.82 -19.14
CA LYS A 253 10.73 9.39 -19.29
C LYS A 253 9.81 10.00 -18.23
N ILE A 254 10.25 10.06 -16.96
CA ILE A 254 9.47 10.66 -15.87
C ILE A 254 9.36 12.17 -16.10
N LYS A 255 10.46 12.84 -16.45
CA LYS A 255 10.49 14.28 -16.75
C LYS A 255 9.55 14.63 -17.90
N ASP A 256 9.57 13.84 -18.98
CA ASP A 256 8.70 14.05 -20.14
C ASP A 256 7.23 13.81 -19.80
N LYS A 257 6.91 12.74 -19.07
CA LYS A 257 5.54 12.46 -18.60
C LYS A 257 5.01 13.56 -17.66
N TYR A 258 5.85 14.07 -16.77
CA TYR A 258 5.50 15.21 -15.92
C TYR A 258 5.19 16.44 -16.76
N ARG A 259 6.08 16.78 -17.70
CA ARG A 259 5.92 17.92 -18.61
C ARG A 259 4.62 17.82 -19.41
N GLN A 260 4.37 16.67 -20.05
CA GLN A 260 3.15 16.42 -20.82
C GLN A 260 1.90 16.57 -19.95
N SER A 261 1.91 15.98 -18.75
CA SER A 261 0.77 16.02 -17.84
C SER A 261 0.50 17.45 -17.33
N MET A 262 1.56 18.19 -17.01
CA MET A 262 1.46 19.59 -16.56
C MET A 262 0.98 20.51 -17.69
N SER A 263 1.49 20.34 -18.91
CA SER A 263 1.03 21.09 -20.09
C SER A 263 -0.46 20.88 -20.34
N LYS A 264 -0.94 19.62 -20.28
CA LYS A 264 -2.37 19.31 -20.37
C LYS A 264 -3.15 20.00 -19.25
N HIS A 265 -2.65 19.94 -18.02
CA HIS A 265 -3.30 20.58 -16.88
C HIS A 265 -3.47 22.09 -17.08
N PHE A 266 -2.42 22.79 -17.52
CA PHE A 266 -2.51 24.22 -17.83
C PHE A 266 -3.55 24.50 -18.92
N LEU A 267 -3.55 23.73 -20.02
CA LEU A 267 -4.54 23.90 -21.08
C LEU A 267 -5.97 23.79 -20.53
N TYR A 268 -6.26 22.80 -19.68
CA TYR A 268 -7.58 22.68 -19.06
C TYR A 268 -7.90 23.84 -18.09
N CYS A 269 -6.95 24.26 -17.25
CA CYS A 269 -7.14 25.36 -16.30
C CYS A 269 -7.44 26.71 -16.99
N TYR A 270 -6.85 26.96 -18.16
CA TYR A 270 -7.04 28.20 -18.92
C TYR A 270 -8.15 28.13 -19.98
N GLY A 271 -8.97 27.06 -19.97
CA GLY A 271 -10.09 26.91 -20.92
C GLY A 271 -9.67 26.52 -22.34
N LEU A 272 -8.45 26.01 -22.51
CA LEU A 272 -7.81 25.59 -23.77
C LEU A 272 -7.70 24.06 -23.89
N GLY A 273 -8.50 23.30 -23.12
CA GLY A 273 -8.54 21.83 -23.11
C GLY A 273 -9.15 21.19 -24.38
N MET A 274 -8.93 21.79 -25.55
CA MET A 274 -9.44 21.29 -26.83
C MET A 274 -8.45 20.30 -27.46
N GLU A 275 -8.97 19.31 -28.19
CA GLU A 275 -8.16 18.24 -28.82
C GLU A 275 -7.03 18.79 -29.71
N LYS A 276 -7.29 19.88 -30.46
CA LYS A 276 -6.28 20.56 -31.29
C LYS A 276 -5.01 20.95 -30.52
N TYR A 277 -5.16 21.36 -29.26
CA TYR A 277 -4.03 21.75 -28.40
C TYR A 277 -3.44 20.55 -27.66
N LEU A 278 -4.29 19.63 -27.21
CA LEU A 278 -3.86 18.43 -26.49
C LEU A 278 -2.97 17.52 -27.37
N ALA A 279 -3.22 17.49 -28.68
CA ALA A 279 -2.39 16.76 -29.65
C ALA A 279 -0.99 17.35 -29.83
N LEU A 280 -0.77 18.62 -29.48
CA LEU A 280 0.50 19.33 -29.66
C LEU A 280 1.35 19.36 -28.38
N VAL A 281 0.93 18.70 -27.31
CA VAL A 281 1.63 18.69 -26.02
C VAL A 281 3.06 18.14 -26.11
N ASP A 282 3.32 17.24 -27.06
CA ASP A 282 4.66 16.69 -27.33
C ASP A 282 5.56 17.62 -28.16
N HIS A 283 4.99 18.71 -28.67
CA HIS A 283 5.67 19.69 -29.53
C HIS A 283 5.48 21.11 -28.97
N PRO A 284 6.13 21.44 -27.84
CA PRO A 284 5.84 22.66 -27.09
C PRO A 284 5.98 23.96 -27.90
N LYS A 285 6.97 24.04 -28.79
CA LYS A 285 7.14 25.21 -29.68
C LYS A 285 5.96 25.37 -30.65
N LYS A 286 5.47 24.26 -31.22
CA LYS A 286 4.31 24.28 -32.12
C LYS A 286 3.03 24.62 -31.36
N LEU A 287 2.87 24.07 -30.15
CA LEU A 287 1.75 24.39 -29.27
C LEU A 287 1.67 25.89 -28.98
N ILE A 288 2.78 26.54 -28.62
CA ILE A 288 2.81 27.98 -28.34
C ILE A 288 2.37 28.80 -29.57
N ILE A 289 2.88 28.47 -30.76
CA ILE A 289 2.49 29.14 -32.01
C ILE A 289 0.98 28.98 -32.27
N GLU A 290 0.47 27.76 -32.11
CA GLU A 290 -0.95 27.45 -32.36
C GLU A 290 -1.88 28.13 -31.35
N LEU A 291 -1.42 28.35 -30.11
CA LEU A 291 -2.15 29.10 -29.09
C LEU A 291 -2.29 30.58 -29.47
N PHE A 292 -1.24 31.20 -30.03
CA PHE A 292 -1.31 32.59 -30.52
C PHE A 292 -2.11 32.76 -31.81
N ASN A 293 -2.38 31.67 -32.53
CA ASN A 293 -3.24 31.65 -33.71
C ASN A 293 -4.69 31.27 -33.38
N ASP A 294 -5.07 31.18 -32.10
CA ASP A 294 -6.42 30.78 -31.71
C ASP A 294 -7.50 31.74 -32.25
N GLU A 295 -8.58 31.15 -32.77
CA GLU A 295 -9.70 31.88 -33.36
C GLU A 295 -10.40 32.81 -32.35
N SER A 296 -10.28 32.56 -31.04
CA SER A 296 -10.85 33.47 -30.03
C SER A 296 -10.18 34.84 -30.05
N ILE A 297 -8.94 34.98 -30.50
CA ILE A 297 -8.21 36.26 -30.54
C ILE A 297 -8.88 37.25 -31.48
N PRO A 298 -9.05 36.96 -32.79
CA PRO A 298 -9.76 37.87 -33.70
C PRO A 298 -11.25 38.00 -33.35
N MET A 299 -11.88 36.98 -32.75
CA MET A 299 -13.31 37.00 -32.40
C MET A 299 -13.65 37.94 -31.24
N ARG A 300 -12.71 38.20 -30.32
CA ARG A 300 -12.86 39.20 -29.24
C ARG A 300 -13.18 40.60 -29.75
N TYR A 301 -12.68 40.96 -30.93
CA TYR A 301 -12.93 42.26 -31.54
C TYR A 301 -14.30 42.34 -32.24
N LYS A 302 -14.90 41.19 -32.59
CA LYS A 302 -16.11 41.13 -33.42
C LYS A 302 -17.40 40.96 -32.63
N SER A 303 -17.34 40.37 -31.43
CA SER A 303 -18.53 40.15 -30.59
C SER A 303 -18.14 39.93 -29.12
N ALA A 304 -19.07 40.20 -28.20
CA ALA A 304 -18.93 39.83 -26.80
C ALA A 304 -18.97 38.30 -26.67
N THR A 305 -17.82 37.65 -26.75
CA THR A 305 -17.71 36.19 -26.55
C THR A 305 -17.92 35.86 -25.07
N LYS A 306 -18.73 34.83 -24.80
CA LYS A 306 -19.08 34.39 -23.44
C LYS A 306 -17.92 33.69 -22.71
N ILE A 307 -16.91 33.22 -23.45
CA ILE A 307 -15.74 32.51 -22.94
C ILE A 307 -14.50 33.08 -23.62
N THR A 308 -13.60 33.67 -22.84
CA THR A 308 -12.30 34.19 -23.30
C THR A 308 -11.19 33.40 -22.60
N PRO A 309 -10.58 32.40 -23.25
CA PRO A 309 -9.47 31.65 -22.65
C PRO A 309 -8.28 32.58 -22.42
N ASP A 310 -7.54 32.37 -21.34
CA ASP A 310 -6.33 33.16 -21.06
C ASP A 310 -5.11 32.52 -21.73
N ILE A 311 -4.89 32.92 -22.98
CA ILE A 311 -3.80 32.42 -23.83
C ILE A 311 -2.44 32.87 -23.30
N ASN A 312 -2.33 34.11 -22.83
CA ASN A 312 -1.06 34.65 -22.34
C ASN A 312 -0.65 33.98 -21.03
N GLY A 313 -1.60 33.77 -20.11
CA GLY A 313 -1.38 33.00 -18.89
C GLY A 313 -0.95 31.56 -19.19
N ALA A 314 -1.62 30.89 -20.13
CA ALA A 314 -1.26 29.53 -20.55
C ALA A 314 0.15 29.47 -21.16
N VAL A 315 0.49 30.36 -22.09
CA VAL A 315 1.81 30.40 -22.73
C VAL A 315 2.90 30.72 -21.71
N GLY A 316 2.66 31.64 -20.78
CA GLY A 316 3.64 31.97 -19.73
C GLY A 316 3.98 30.76 -18.85
N GLN A 317 2.96 29.99 -18.43
CA GLN A 317 3.15 28.77 -17.64
C GLN A 317 3.82 27.64 -18.44
N LEU A 318 3.44 27.48 -19.72
CA LEU A 318 4.08 26.52 -20.62
C LEU A 318 5.54 26.87 -20.88
N GLY A 319 5.87 28.16 -21.02
CA GLY A 319 7.23 28.65 -21.17
C GLY A 319 8.12 28.29 -19.98
N ALA A 320 7.65 28.59 -18.77
CA ALA A 320 8.37 28.27 -17.53
C ALA A 320 8.60 26.77 -17.30
N LEU A 321 7.76 25.91 -17.91
CA LEU A 321 7.91 24.44 -17.83
C LEU A 321 8.97 23.89 -18.81
N LEU A 322 9.40 24.69 -19.79
CA LEU A 322 10.36 24.30 -20.83
C LEU A 322 11.81 24.71 -20.53
N GLU A 323 12.00 25.65 -19.62
CA GLU A 323 13.29 26.04 -19.04
C GLU A 323 13.84 24.94 -18.11
#